data_AF-A0A0B7H1W7-F1
#
_entry.id   AF-A0A0B7H1W7-F1
#
_cell.length_a   1.000
_cell.length_b   1.000
_cell.length_c   1.000
_cell.angle_alpha   90.00
_cell.angle_beta   90.00
_cell.angle_gamma   90.00
#
_symmetry.space_group_name_H-M   'P 1'
#
loop_
_entity.id
_entity.type
_entity.pdbx_description
1 polymer ?
#
loop_
_entity_poly.entity_id
_entity_poly.type
_entity_poly.pdbx_seq_one_letter_code
_entity_poly.pdbx_strand_id
1 'polypeptide(L)' 'MDDHLVYLDTYILQQDMRVRLPKSILTNMPVEKGISKFAIYMDCEKNELILRICDMPVENKK' A
#
# COMPACT_ATOMS: atom_id res chain seq x y z
N MET A 1 10.15 -10.26 -14.76
CA MET A 1 9.73 -9.72 -13.44
C MET A 1 8.21 -9.62 -13.31
N ASP A 2 7.43 -10.16 -14.26
CA ASP A 2 5.97 -10.05 -14.29
C ASP A 2 5.20 -11.24 -13.69
N ASP A 3 5.83 -12.40 -13.51
CA ASP A 3 5.09 -13.64 -13.20
C ASP A 3 4.47 -13.70 -11.78
N HIS A 4 4.65 -12.67 -10.96
CA HIS A 4 4.10 -12.58 -9.60
C HIS A 4 3.29 -11.30 -9.33
N LEU A 5 2.98 -10.50 -10.36
CA LEU A 5 2.12 -9.33 -10.19
C LEU A 5 0.65 -9.72 -10.42
N VAL A 6 -0.18 -9.48 -9.41
CA VAL A 6 -1.62 -9.68 -9.51
C VAL A 6 -2.27 -8.31 -9.64
N TYR A 7 -2.94 -8.06 -10.76
CA TYR A 7 -3.75 -6.85 -10.95
C TYR A 7 -4.90 -6.84 -9.94
N LEU A 8 -5.05 -5.73 -9.21
CA LEU A 8 -6.10 -5.59 -8.19
C LEU A 8 -7.20 -4.61 -8.62
N ASP A 9 -6.82 -3.39 -9.03
CA ASP A 9 -7.74 -2.34 -9.47
C ASP A 9 -6.96 -1.14 -10.04
N THR A 10 -7.66 -0.19 -10.67
CA THR A 10 -7.10 1.10 -11.13
C THR A 10 -7.92 2.26 -10.56
N TYR A 11 -7.25 3.18 -9.84
CA TYR A 11 -7.87 4.40 -9.31
C TYR A 11 -7.18 5.65 -9.81
N ILE A 12 -7.94 6.73 -9.97
CA ILE A 12 -7.36 8.06 -10.21
C ILE A 12 -6.66 8.58 -8.94
N LEU A 13 -5.58 9.34 -9.13
CA LEU A 13 -5.00 10.15 -8.06
C LEU A 13 -5.94 11.33 -7.79
N GLN A 14 -6.50 11.39 -6.59
CA GLN A 14 -7.42 12.45 -6.21
C GLN A 14 -6.67 13.80 -6.05
N GLN A 15 -7.41 14.91 -6.11
CA GLN A 15 -6.83 16.27 -6.03
C GLN A 15 -6.07 16.54 -4.72
N ASP A 16 -6.43 15.83 -3.65
CA ASP A 16 -5.77 15.89 -2.34
C ASP A 16 -4.65 14.84 -2.19
N MET A 17 -4.16 14.31 -3.31
CA MET A 17 -3.07 13.32 -3.40
C MET A 17 -3.40 11.95 -2.81
N ARG A 18 -4.68 11.60 -2.67
CA ARG A 18 -5.10 10.28 -2.17
C ARG A 18 -5.32 9.28 -3.29
N VAL A 19 -4.91 8.03 -3.05
CA VAL A 19 -5.28 6.87 -3.87
C VAL A 19 -6.07 5.91 -2.98
N ARG A 20 -7.17 5.37 -3.50
CA ARG A 20 -7.96 4.37 -2.78
C ARG A 20 -7.30 3.01 -2.94
N LEU A 21 -7.04 2.32 -1.83
CA LEU A 21 -6.57 0.94 -1.88
C LEU A 21 -7.71 -0.02 -2.25
N PRO A 22 -7.48 -1.01 -3.14
CA PRO A 22 -8.46 -2.04 -3.48
C PRO A 22 -8.91 -2.84 -2.26
N LYS A 23 -10.19 -3.22 -2.17
CA LYS A 23 -10.69 -4.03 -1.04
C LYS A 23 -10.05 -5.42 -0.97
N SER A 24 -9.60 -5.94 -2.11
CA SER A 24 -8.96 -7.26 -2.23
C SER A 24 -7.68 -7.40 -1.40
N ILE A 25 -7.01 -6.32 -1.01
CA ILE A 25 -5.81 -6.44 -0.16
C ILE A 25 -6.11 -7.05 1.21
N LEU A 26 -7.35 -6.89 1.71
CA LEU A 26 -7.76 -7.39 3.03
C LEU A 26 -7.82 -8.91 3.11
N THR A 27 -8.05 -9.56 1.96
CA THR A 27 -8.13 -11.03 1.87
C THR A 27 -6.80 -11.64 1.45
N ASN A 28 -5.95 -10.87 0.78
CA ASN A 28 -4.69 -11.34 0.19
C ASN A 28 -3.45 -10.97 1.01
N MET A 29 -3.56 -10.03 1.97
CA MET A 29 -2.46 -9.52 2.77
C MET A 29 -2.86 -9.44 4.25
N PRO A 30 -1.90 -9.59 5.19
CA PRO A 30 -2.17 -9.49 6.63
C PRO A 30 -2.31 -8.03 7.05
N VAL A 31 -3.36 -7.34 6.59
CA VAL A 31 -3.58 -5.91 6.82
C VAL A 31 -4.96 -5.63 7.39
N GLU A 32 -5.01 -4.71 8.35
CA GLU A 32 -6.21 -4.32 9.05
C GLU A 32 -6.52 -2.84 8.85
N LYS A 33 -7.79 -2.54 8.54
CA LYS A 33 -8.25 -1.17 8.26
C LYS A 33 -8.06 -0.29 9.48
N GLY A 34 -7.41 0.85 9.28
CA GLY A 34 -7.18 1.84 10.35
C GLY A 34 -6.07 1.46 11.33
N ILE A 35 -5.42 0.31 11.17
CA ILE A 35 -4.35 -0.17 12.05
C ILE A 35 -3.04 -0.33 11.28
N SER A 36 -3.05 -1.09 10.19
CA SER A 36 -1.83 -1.35 9.41
C SER A 36 -1.31 -0.10 8.73
N LYS A 37 0.01 0.12 8.83
CA LYS A 37 0.72 1.22 8.19
C LYS A 37 1.46 0.72 6.96
N PHE A 38 1.55 1.57 5.95
CA PHE A 38 2.36 1.31 4.76
C PHE A 38 3.48 2.35 4.67
N ALA A 39 4.71 1.88 4.49
CA ALA A 39 5.81 2.72 4.07
C ALA A 39 5.77 2.87 2.53
N ILE A 40 5.97 4.10 2.05
CA ILE A 40 5.93 4.45 0.63
C ILE A 40 7.36 4.62 0.12
N TYR A 41 7.71 3.88 -0.93
CA TYR A 41 9.01 3.96 -1.61
C TYR A 41 8.79 4.29 -3.08
N MET A 42 9.77 4.94 -3.70
CA MET A 42 9.82 5.15 -5.14
C MET A 42 10.92 4.28 -5.73
N ASP A 43 10.57 3.40 -6.65
CA ASP A 43 11.54 2.69 -7.47
C ASP A 43 11.88 3.60 -8.66
N CYS A 44 13.07 4.20 -8.60
CA CYS A 44 13.52 5.16 -9.62
C CYS A 44 13.84 4.50 -10.97
N GLU A 45 14.12 3.20 -11.01
CA GLU A 45 14.46 2.51 -12.26
C GLU A 45 13.19 2.19 -13.05
N LYS A 46 12.14 1.76 -12.35
CA LYS A 46 10.84 1.42 -12.96
C LYS A 46 9.85 2.58 -12.99
N ASN A 47 10.15 3.65 -12.26
CA ASN A 47 9.26 4.79 -12.05
C ASN A 47 7.92 4.35 -11.43
N GLU A 48 8.01 3.51 -10.38
CA GLU A 48 6.86 2.92 -9.68
C GLU A 48 6.83 3.37 -8.21
N LEU A 49 5.62 3.47 -7.64
CA LEU A 49 5.42 3.63 -6.21
C LEU A 49 5.17 2.27 -5.56
N ILE A 50 5.99 1.94 -4.56
CA ILE A 50 5.89 0.68 -3.81
C ILE A 50 5.36 0.98 -2.41
N LEU A 51 4.29 0.28 -2.04
CA LEU A 51 3.72 0.29 -0.69
C LEU A 51 4.13 -0.98 0.04
N ARG A 52 4.86 -0.86 1.15
CA ARG A 52 5.27 -2.01 2.00
C ARG A 52 4.60 -1.94 3.36
N ILE A 53 4.08 -3.06 3.85
CA ILE A 53 3.57 -3.16 5.22
C ILE A 53 4.71 -2.78 6.18
N CYS A 54 4.42 -1.85 7.09
CA CYS A 54 5.38 -1.40 8.10
C CYS A 54 5.06 -2.08 9.43
N ASP A 55 5.95 -2.96 9.87
CA ASP A 55 5.81 -3.70 11.13
C ASP A 55 6.23 -2.88 12.36
N MET A 56 6.51 -1.58 12.21
CA MET A 56 6.88 -0.77 13.37
C MET A 56 5.75 -0.78 14.39
N PRO A 57 6.01 -1.19 15.64
CA PRO A 57 4.99 -1.25 16.67
C PRO A 57 4.37 0.14 16.86
N VAL A 58 3.07 0.16 17.12
CA VAL A 58 2.37 1.38 17.54
C VAL A 58 3.03 1.84 18.84
N GLU A 59 3.87 2.87 18.78
CA GLU A 59 4.22 3.64 19.98
C GLU A 59 2.92 4.25 20.49
N ASN A 60 2.31 3.57 21.47
CA ASN A 60 1.30 4.15 22.32
C ASN A 60 1.98 5.26 23.12
N LYS A 61 2.00 6.48 22.58
CA LYS A 61 2.34 7.65 23.39
C LYS A 61 1.21 7.83 24.41
N LYS A 62 1.55 7.53 25.66
CA LYS A 62 0.79 7.87 26.87
C LYS A 62 0.49 9.36 26.93
#